data_AF-A0A7L0Y6K5-F1
#
_entry.id   AF-A0A7L0Y6K5-F1
#
_cell.length_a   1.000
_cell.length_b   1.000
_cell.length_c   1.000
_cell.angle_alpha   90.00
_cell.angle_beta   90.00
_cell.angle_gamma   90.00
#
_symmetry.space_group_name_H-M   'P 1'
#
loop_
_entity.id
_entity.type
_entity.pdbx_description
1 polymer ?
#
loop_
_entity_poly.entity_id
_entity_poly.type
_entity_poly.pdbx_seq_one_letter_code
_entity_poly.pdbx_strand_id
1 'polypeptide(L)'
;DQVLRVTARNEEHITLLRVLGEQEELQVDFWRHPNSPRHPVDLRVPFPNLQGVKKFLDSHNFSYSIMIEDVQELLDEEKKSMRRSRRVKRSSRAFDFTSYHTIDEV
;
A
#
# COMPACT_ATOMS: atom_id res chain seq x y z
N ASP A 1 3.88 -6.30 4.91
CA ASP A 1 2.58 -5.60 4.90
C ASP A 1 1.84 -5.98 3.65
N GLN A 2 0.51 -5.89 3.65
CA GLN A 2 -0.32 -6.27 2.51
C GLN A 2 -1.20 -5.09 2.09
N VAL A 3 -1.39 -4.87 0.78
CA VAL A 3 -2.34 -3.87 0.27
C VAL A 3 -3.59 -4.55 -0.23
N LEU A 4 -4.70 -4.23 0.41
CA LEU A 4 -6.04 -4.70 0.07
C LEU A 4 -6.77 -3.60 -0.68
N ARG A 5 -7.45 -3.98 -1.76
CA ARG A 5 -8.39 -3.11 -2.47
C ARG A 5 -9.79 -3.52 -2.08
N VAL A 6 -10.52 -2.61 -1.44
CA VAL A 6 -11.88 -2.81 -0.97
C VAL A 6 -12.82 -1.94 -1.78
N THR A 7 -14.01 -2.45 -2.11
CA THR A 7 -15.04 -1.64 -2.78
C THR A 7 -16.19 -1.39 -1.82
N ALA A 8 -16.36 -0.13 -1.42
CA ALA A 8 -17.51 0.29 -0.63
C ALA A 8 -18.77 0.29 -1.50
N ARG A 9 -19.87 -0.34 -1.06
CA ARG A 9 -21.12 -0.42 -1.85
C ARG A 9 -22.10 0.71 -1.53
N ASN A 10 -22.07 1.19 -0.30
CA ASN A 10 -22.96 2.19 0.29
C ASN A 10 -22.15 3.15 1.20
N GLU A 11 -22.81 4.18 1.73
CA GLU A 11 -22.19 5.14 2.64
C GLU A 11 -21.87 4.56 4.02
N GLU A 12 -22.63 3.53 4.45
CA GLU A 12 -22.34 2.79 5.69
C GLU A 12 -20.96 2.12 5.60
N HIS A 13 -20.65 1.48 4.48
CA HIS A 13 -19.34 0.88 4.24
C HIS A 13 -18.21 1.91 4.29
N ILE A 14 -18.44 3.14 3.83
CA ILE A 14 -17.45 4.23 3.93
C ILE A 14 -17.24 4.63 5.38
N THR A 15 -18.32 4.73 6.15
CA THR A 15 -18.27 5.06 7.57
C THR A 15 -17.52 4.00 8.36
N LEU A 16 -17.79 2.71 8.10
CA LEU A 16 -17.06 1.59 8.70
C LEU A 16 -15.57 1.62 8.37
N LEU A 17 -15.21 1.90 7.11
CA LEU A 17 -13.81 2.03 6.71
C LEU A 17 -13.12 3.23 7.39
N ARG A 18 -13.84 4.33 7.61
CA ARG A 18 -13.33 5.48 8.35
C ARG A 18 -13.05 5.12 9.81
N VAL A 19 -13.99 4.45 10.48
CA VAL A 19 -13.82 3.98 11.87
C VAL A 19 -12.65 3.01 11.98
N LEU A 20 -12.52 2.07 11.03
CA LEU A 20 -11.37 1.15 10.97
C LEU A 20 -10.04 1.91 10.85
N GLY A 21 -10.03 3.03 10.12
CA GLY A 21 -8.86 3.89 9.96
C GLY A 21 -8.51 4.75 11.17
N GLU A 22 -9.51 5.10 11.97
CA GLU A 22 -9.33 5.86 13.21
C GLU A 22 -8.78 4.98 14.34
N GLN A 23 -8.81 3.65 14.20
CA GLN A 23 -8.21 2.73 15.16
C GLN A 23 -6.69 2.71 15.02
N GLU A 24 -6.01 3.54 15.81
CA GLU A 24 -4.53 3.59 15.89
C GLU A 24 -3.90 2.23 16.21
N GLU A 25 -4.61 1.35 16.93
CA GLU A 25 -4.14 0.00 17.27
C GLU A 25 -3.90 -0.88 16.02
N LEU A 26 -4.67 -0.66 14.96
CA LEU A 26 -4.58 -1.45 13.74
C LEU A 26 -3.50 -0.91 12.78
N GLN A 27 -3.07 0.35 12.96
CA GLN A 27 -2.07 1.03 12.12
C GLN A 27 -2.33 0.84 10.61
N VAL A 28 -3.60 0.99 10.20
CA VAL A 28 -4.01 0.85 8.80
C VAL A 28 -3.74 2.16 8.07
N ASP A 29 -3.01 2.09 6.95
CA ASP A 29 -2.73 3.24 6.10
C ASP A 29 -3.65 3.23 4.86
N PHE A 30 -4.35 4.32 4.59
CA PHE A 30 -5.13 4.48 3.36
C PHE A 30 -4.25 5.04 2.25
N TRP A 31 -3.96 4.21 1.24
CA TRP A 31 -3.31 4.65 0.01
C TRP A 31 -4.31 5.34 -0.92
N ARG A 32 -5.57 4.95 -0.86
CA ARG A 32 -6.66 5.60 -1.57
C ARG A 32 -7.86 5.73 -0.65
N HIS A 33 -8.20 6.97 -0.29
CA HIS A 33 -9.25 7.25 0.68
C HIS A 33 -10.66 6.89 0.17
N PRO A 34 -11.55 6.46 1.08
CA PRO A 34 -12.95 6.21 0.76
C PRO A 34 -13.71 7.52 0.59
N ASN A 35 -13.67 8.09 -0.62
CA ASN A 35 -14.31 9.38 -0.92
C ASN A 35 -15.79 9.25 -1.32
N SER A 36 -16.18 8.12 -1.93
CA SER A 36 -17.52 7.94 -2.47
C SER A 36 -17.85 6.45 -2.62
N PRO A 37 -19.14 6.07 -2.55
CA PRO A 37 -19.53 4.68 -2.73
C PRO A 37 -19.20 4.23 -4.15
N ARG A 38 -19.04 2.93 -4.35
CA ARG A 38 -18.60 2.30 -5.61
C ARG A 38 -17.17 2.64 -6.07
N HIS A 39 -16.42 3.43 -5.31
CA HIS A 39 -15.02 3.70 -5.60
C HIS A 39 -14.12 2.69 -4.88
N PRO A 40 -13.05 2.21 -5.53
CA PRO A 40 -12.07 1.36 -4.87
C PRO A 40 -11.28 2.15 -3.84
N VAL A 41 -11.07 1.52 -2.69
CA VAL A 41 -10.34 2.01 -1.53
C VAL A 41 -9.14 1.11 -1.36
N ASP A 42 -7.95 1.67 -1.33
CA ASP A 42 -6.71 0.91 -1.20
C ASP A 42 -6.18 1.13 0.22
N LEU A 43 -6.08 0.04 0.98
CA LEU A 43 -5.65 0.02 2.37
C LEU A 43 -4.43 -0.88 2.54
N ARG A 44 -3.36 -0.30 3.07
CA ARG A 44 -2.18 -1.03 3.51
C ARG A 44 -2.38 -1.44 4.97
N VAL A 45 -2.27 -2.74 5.19
CA VAL A 45 -2.45 -3.35 6.50
C VAL A 45 -1.14 -4.03 6.92
N PRO A 46 -0.63 -3.73 8.12
CA PRO A 46 0.50 -4.45 8.68
C PRO A 46 0.21 -5.94 8.85
N PHE A 47 1.20 -6.80 8.61
CA PHE A 47 1.06 -8.26 8.81
C PHE A 47 0.44 -8.68 10.17
N PRO A 48 0.83 -8.11 11.33
CA PRO A 48 0.25 -8.51 12.61
C PRO A 48 -1.27 -8.28 12.70
N ASN A 49 -1.76 -7.22 12.04
CA ASN A 49 -3.17 -6.81 12.11
C ASN A 49 -4.00 -7.30 10.92
N LEU A 50 -3.36 -7.93 9.94
CA LEU A 50 -3.97 -8.42 8.71
C LEU A 50 -5.16 -9.36 8.97
N GLN A 51 -5.01 -10.29 9.91
CA GLN A 51 -6.07 -11.24 10.23
C GLN A 51 -7.29 -10.56 10.86
N GLY A 52 -7.06 -9.55 11.71
CA GLY A 52 -8.12 -8.74 12.32
C GLY A 52 -8.89 -7.94 11.27
N VAL A 53 -8.15 -7.26 10.38
CA VAL A 53 -8.77 -6.48 9.29
C VAL A 53 -9.51 -7.38 8.30
N LYS A 54 -8.96 -8.53 7.90
CA LYS A 54 -9.68 -9.48 7.03
C LYS A 54 -10.99 -9.96 7.67
N LYS A 55 -10.95 -10.36 8.95
CA LYS A 55 -12.16 -10.75 9.68
C LYS A 55 -13.19 -9.61 9.76
N PHE A 56 -12.74 -8.37 9.99
CA PHE A 56 -13.62 -7.20 9.99
C PHE A 56 -14.28 -7.02 8.62
N LEU A 57 -13.51 -7.07 7.54
CA LEU A 57 -14.01 -6.97 6.17
C LEU A 57 -15.01 -8.09 5.84
N ASP A 58 -14.70 -9.34 6.24
CA ASP A 58 -15.59 -10.50 6.03
C ASP A 58 -16.89 -10.36 6.84
N SER A 59 -16.81 -9.91 8.10
CA SER A 59 -17.98 -9.74 8.99
C SER A 59 -18.97 -8.67 8.52
N HIS A 60 -18.46 -7.67 7.80
CA HIS A 60 -19.25 -6.60 7.21
C HIS A 60 -19.51 -6.82 5.72
N ASN A 61 -19.27 -8.04 5.20
CA ASN A 61 -19.52 -8.44 3.80
C ASN A 61 -18.86 -7.51 2.76
N PHE A 62 -17.67 -6.99 3.06
CA PHE A 62 -16.90 -6.23 2.10
C PHE A 62 -16.33 -7.14 1.02
N SER A 63 -16.44 -6.70 -0.24
CA SER A 63 -15.69 -7.31 -1.33
C SER A 63 -14.30 -6.68 -1.37
N TYR A 64 -13.27 -7.49 -1.11
CA TYR A 64 -11.88 -7.09 -1.18
C TYR A 64 -11.07 -8.00 -2.10
N SER A 65 -10.04 -7.43 -2.71
CA SER A 65 -9.02 -8.16 -3.46
C SER A 65 -7.63 -7.77 -2.94
N ILE A 66 -6.69 -8.69 -3.07
CA ILE A 66 -5.30 -8.46 -2.70
C ILE A 66 -4.62 -7.79 -3.91
N MET A 67 -4.17 -6.56 -3.75
CA MET A 67 -3.40 -5.87 -4.78
C MET A 67 -1.91 -6.17 -4.67
N ILE A 68 -1.39 -6.11 -3.45
CA ILE A 68 0.03 -6.37 -3.16
C ILE A 68 0.04 -7.36 -2.01
N GLU A 69 0.60 -8.55 -2.25
CA GLU A 69 0.71 -9.60 -1.23
C GLU A 69 1.76 -9.24 -0.18
N ASP A 70 2.95 -8.83 -0.62
CA ASP A 70 4.00 -8.34 0.26
C ASP A 70 4.64 -7.05 -0.26
N VAL A 71 4.41 -5.96 0.47
CA VAL A 71 5.04 -4.66 0.20
C VAL A 71 6.55 -4.71 0.45
N GLN A 72 7.03 -5.55 1.38
CA GLN A 72 8.46 -5.65 1.68
C GLN A 72 9.23 -6.26 0.50
N GLU A 73 8.67 -7.26 -0.16
CA GLU A 73 9.29 -7.88 -1.34
C GLU A 73 9.49 -6.86 -2.47
N LEU A 74 8.48 -6.04 -2.74
CA LEU A 74 8.57 -4.97 -3.76
C LEU A 74 9.64 -3.93 -3.40
N LEU A 75 9.71 -3.53 -2.12
CA LEU A 75 10.73 -2.59 -1.64
C LEU A 75 12.14 -3.18 -1.73
N ASP A 76 12.30 -4.48 -1.49
CA ASP A 76 13.58 -5.15 -1.58
C ASP A 76 14.06 -5.28 -3.03
N GLU A 77 13.15 -5.58 -3.97
CA GLU A 77 13.45 -5.55 -5.40
C GLU A 77 13.81 -4.13 -5.89
N GLU A 78 13.09 -3.11 -5.44
CA GLU A 78 13.40 -1.72 -5.76
C GLU A 78 14.79 -1.33 -5.23
N LYS A 79 15.11 -1.65 -3.97
CA LYS A 79 16.43 -1.39 -3.38
C LYS A 79 17.55 -2.12 -4.11
N LYS A 80 17.33 -3.37 -4.56
CA LYS A 80 18.31 -4.12 -5.36
C LYS A 80 18.54 -3.43 -6.71
N SER A 81 17.47 -2.99 -7.37
CA SER A 81 17.55 -2.24 -8.62
C SER A 81 18.36 -0.94 -8.46
N MET A 82 18.04 -0.13 -7.44
CA MET A 82 18.78 1.10 -7.13
C MET A 82 20.27 0.84 -6.85
N ARG A 83 20.61 -0.22 -6.09
CA ARG A 83 22.02 -0.60 -5.84
C ARG A 83 22.74 -0.98 -7.13
N ARG A 84 22.07 -1.67 -8.05
CA ARG A 84 22.61 -2.03 -9.36
C ARG A 84 22.83 -0.80 -10.21
N SER A 85 21.85 0.09 -10.34
CA SER A 85 21.94 1.33 -11.10
C SER A 85 23.03 2.26 -10.56
N ARG A 86 23.16 2.39 -9.22
CA ARG A 86 24.22 3.20 -8.60
C ARG A 86 25.62 2.64 -8.88
N ARG A 87 25.79 1.31 -8.93
CA ARG A 87 27.05 0.68 -9.32
C ARG A 87 27.40 0.95 -10.79
N VAL A 88 26.40 0.98 -11.68
CA VAL A 88 26.57 1.33 -13.10
C VAL A 88 26.85 2.83 -13.28
N LYS A 89 26.19 3.72 -12.53
CA LYS A 89 26.43 5.18 -12.56
C LYS A 89 27.86 5.56 -12.21
N ARG A 90 28.54 4.84 -11.32
CA ARG A 90 29.99 5.04 -11.05
C ARG A 90 30.88 4.86 -12.30
N SER A 91 30.38 4.19 -13.35
CA SER A 91 31.10 3.97 -14.61
C SER A 91 30.63 4.87 -15.78
N SER A 92 29.54 5.63 -15.62
CA SER A 92 28.90 6.44 -16.67
C SER A 92 28.73 7.90 -16.19
N ARG A 93 29.14 8.88 -16.99
CA ARG A 93 29.01 10.32 -16.68
C ARG A 93 27.59 10.89 -16.90
N ALA A 94 26.66 10.10 -17.45
CA ALA A 94 25.30 10.56 -17.74
C ALA A 94 24.32 10.24 -16.60
N PHE A 95 23.39 11.16 -16.33
CA PHE A 95 22.32 10.97 -15.35
C PHE A 95 21.27 10.00 -15.90
N ASP A 96 20.84 9.04 -15.07
CA ASP A 96 19.91 8.00 -15.47
C ASP A 96 18.49 8.33 -14.96
N PHE A 97 17.65 8.87 -15.84
CA PHE A 97 16.26 9.18 -15.53
C PHE A 97 15.36 7.94 -15.42
N THR A 98 15.88 6.75 -15.71
CA THR A 98 15.10 5.49 -15.64
C THR A 98 15.20 4.81 -14.28
N SER A 99 16.01 5.35 -13.36
CA SER A 99 16.24 4.81 -12.02
C SER A 99 15.86 5.80 -10.93
N TYR A 100 15.43 5.28 -9.77
CA TYR A 100 15.22 6.10 -8.58
C TYR A 100 16.55 6.54 -7.97
N HIS A 101 16.58 7.80 -7.52
CA HIS A 101 17.74 8.46 -6.92
C HIS A 101 17.44 8.90 -5.49
N THR A 102 18.47 8.93 -4.64
CA THR A 102 18.33 9.52 -3.29
C THR A 102 18.28 11.04 -3.37
N ILE A 103 17.75 11.70 -2.33
CA ILE A 103 17.64 13.16 -2.27
C ILE A 103 18.99 13.89 -2.45
N ASP A 104 20.10 13.28 -2.02
CA ASP A 104 21.46 13.82 -2.20
C ASP A 104 21.96 13.70 -3.66
N GLU A 105 21.34 12.84 -4.47
CA GLU A 105 21.71 12.59 -5.87
C GLU A 105 20.92 13.44 -6.88
N VAL A 106 19.89 14.18 -6.44
CA VAL A 106 19.02 15.05 -7.26
C VAL A 106 19.23 16.52 -6.94
#